data_AF-A0A538IMB0-F1
#
_entry.id   AF-A0A538IMB0-F1
#
_cell.length_a   1.000
_cell.length_b   1.000
_cell.length_c   1.000
_cell.angle_alpha   90.00
_cell.angle_beta   90.00
_cell.angle_gamma   90.00
#
_symmetry.space_group_name_H-M   'P 1'
#
loop_
_entity.id
_entity.type
_entity.pdbx_description
1 polymer ?
#
loop_
_entity_poly.entity_id
_entity_poly.type
_entity_poly.pdbx_seq_one_letter_code
_entity_poly.pdbx_strand_id
1 'polypeptide(L)' 'MGYDRTVLPSGVRVVSERLEGARSVSIGAWVGTGSRDESADLNGATHFLEHLLFKGTPSRSALEIAQSFDAIG' A
#
# COMPACT_ATOMS: atom_id res chain seq x y z
N MET A 1 -2.99 14.85 -20.55
CA MET A 1 -2.69 14.46 -19.16
C MET A 1 -1.82 13.23 -19.23
N GLY A 2 -0.64 13.28 -18.60
CA GLY A 2 0.37 12.24 -18.70
C GLY A 2 0.81 11.82 -17.30
N TYR A 3 1.07 10.54 -17.13
CA TYR A 3 1.73 10.01 -15.94
C TYR A 3 3.19 9.69 -16.28
N ASP A 4 4.05 9.82 -15.29
CA ASP A 4 5.43 9.35 -15.33
C ASP A 4 5.52 7.92 -14.78
N ARG A 5 6.33 7.09 -15.43
CA ARG A 5 6.59 5.72 -15.00
C ARG A 5 8.08 5.48 -14.85
N THR A 6 8.50 5.16 -13.63
CA THR A 6 9.89 4.83 -13.29
C THR A 6 9.97 3.38 -12.81
N VAL A 7 10.95 2.63 -13.30
CA VAL A 7 11.28 1.30 -12.78
C VAL A 7 12.57 1.41 -11.98
N LEU A 8 12.50 1.15 -10.68
CA LEU A 8 13.66 1.19 -9.79
C LEU A 8 14.58 -0.02 -10.04
N PRO A 9 15.87 0.03 -9.63
CA PRO A 9 16.78 -1.12 -9.75
C PRO A 9 16.27 -2.39 -9.05
N SER A 10 15.41 -2.25 -8.03
CA SER A 10 14.73 -3.36 -7.36
C SER A 10 13.60 -4.02 -8.18
N GLY A 11 13.24 -3.44 -9.34
CA GLY A 11 12.09 -3.85 -10.15
C GLY A 11 10.76 -3.21 -9.72
N VAL A 12 10.72 -2.46 -8.61
CA VAL A 12 9.52 -1.74 -8.19
C VAL A 12 9.16 -0.67 -9.23
N ARG A 13 7.88 -0.64 -9.61
CA ARG A 13 7.32 0.34 -10.55
C ARG A 13 6.69 1.47 -9.77
N VAL A 14 7.18 2.69 -10.00
CA VAL A 14 6.58 3.92 -9.48
C VAL A 14 5.83 4.59 -10.62
N VAL A 15 4.54 4.81 -10.42
CA VAL A 15 3.68 5.57 -11.33
C VAL A 15 3.25 6.83 -10.61
N SER A 16 3.48 7.99 -11.21
CA SER A 16 3.16 9.28 -10.62
C SER A 16 2.49 10.20 -11.64
N GLU A 17 1.52 10.98 -11.20
CA GLU A 17 0.89 12.01 -12.02
C GLU A 17 0.92 13.34 -11.28
N ARG A 18 1.44 14.38 -11.92
CA ARG A 18 1.40 15.74 -11.38
C ARG A 18 0.17 16.46 -11.90
N LEU A 19 -0.75 16.77 -10.98
CA LEU A 19 -1.93 17.57 -11.26
C LEU A 19 -1.69 19.03 -10.84
N GLU A 20 -1.52 19.92 -11.81
CA GLU A 20 -1.38 21.36 -11.51
C GLU A 20 -2.64 21.88 -10.81
N GLY A 21 -2.46 22.54 -9.67
CA GLY A 21 -3.54 23.07 -8.85
C GLY A 21 -4.07 22.14 -7.76
N ALA A 22 -3.69 20.85 -7.75
CA ALA A 22 -3.99 19.96 -6.63
C ALA A 22 -3.28 20.42 -5.36
N ARG A 23 -4.00 20.43 -4.23
CA ARG A 23 -3.49 20.79 -2.89
C ARG A 23 -3.38 19.60 -1.95
N SER A 24 -3.55 18.40 -2.47
CA SER A 24 -3.46 17.13 -1.76
C SER A 24 -2.73 16.11 -2.63
N VAL A 25 -2.33 15.01 -2.01
CA VAL A 25 -1.69 13.87 -2.68
C VAL A 25 -2.36 12.58 -2.24
N SER A 26 -2.43 11.60 -3.13
CA SER A 26 -2.78 10.22 -2.80
C SER A 26 -1.61 9.32 -3.15
N ILE A 27 -1.27 8.41 -2.25
CA ILE A 27 -0.19 7.44 -2.41
C ILE A 27 -0.78 6.06 -2.10
N GLY A 28 -0.46 5.08 -2.94
CA GLY A 28 -0.87 3.69 -2.75
C GLY A 28 0.25 2.73 -3.13
N ALA A 29 0.18 1.52 -2.60
CA ALA A 29 1.02 0.40 -2.99
C ALA A 29 0.13 -0.70 -3.58
N TRP A 30 0.50 -1.20 -4.76
CA TRP A 30 -0.21 -2.30 -5.42
C TRP A 30 0.68 -3.54 -5.44
N VAL A 31 0.19 -4.61 -4.84
CA VAL A 31 0.80 -5.94 -4.90
C VAL A 31 -0.02 -6.76 -5.89
N GLY A 32 0.65 -7.36 -6.87
CA GLY A 32 -0.01 -8.18 -7.91
C GLY A 32 -0.37 -9.58 -7.42
N THR A 33 -1.08 -9.67 -6.29
CA THR A 33 -1.56 -10.92 -5.69
C THR A 33 -2.96 -10.70 -5.09
N GLY A 34 -3.77 -11.74 -5.02
CA GLY A 34 -5.04 -11.75 -4.33
C GLY A 34 -5.61 -13.17 -4.22
N SER A 35 -6.88 -13.31 -3.84
CA SER A 35 -7.47 -14.63 -3.59
C SER A 35 -7.46 -15.58 -4.79
N ARG A 36 -7.26 -15.06 -6.01
CA ARG A 36 -7.10 -15.91 -7.21
C ARG A 36 -5.77 -16.65 -7.27
N ASP A 37 -4.77 -16.17 -6.54
CA ASP A 37 -3.40 -16.66 -6.52
C ASP A 37 -3.15 -17.60 -5.32
N GLU A 38 -4.16 -17.79 -4.46
CA GLU A 38 -4.11 -18.67 -3.30
C GLU A 38 -4.31 -20.13 -3.70
N SER A 39 -3.65 -21.04 -2.96
CA SER A 39 -3.99 -22.46 -2.98
C SER A 39 -5.26 -22.73 -2.18
N ALA A 40 -5.89 -23.88 -2.39
CA ALA A 40 -7.15 -24.23 -1.74
C ALA A 40 -7.04 -24.29 -0.19
N ASP A 41 -5.88 -24.69 0.32
CA ASP A 41 -5.56 -24.76 1.75
C ASP A 41 -5.26 -23.40 2.39
N LEU A 42 -5.03 -22.36 1.59
CA LEU A 42 -4.72 -20.99 2.03
C LEU A 42 -5.81 -19.98 1.66
N ASN A 43 -7.04 -20.46 1.39
CA ASN A 43 -8.13 -19.57 1.00
C ASN A 43 -8.37 -18.46 2.04
N GLY A 44 -8.33 -17.21 1.59
CA GLY A 44 -8.48 -16.01 2.42
C GLY A 44 -7.17 -15.47 3.00
N ALA A 45 -6.02 -16.09 2.73
CA ALA A 45 -4.72 -15.66 3.25
C ALA A 45 -4.32 -14.25 2.81
N THR A 46 -4.59 -13.83 1.57
CA THR A 46 -4.24 -12.49 1.08
C THR A 46 -5.04 -11.41 1.77
N HIS A 47 -6.35 -11.64 1.99
CA HIS A 47 -7.19 -10.72 2.76
C HIS A 47 -6.82 -10.75 4.24
N PHE A 48 -6.55 -11.93 4.81
CA PHE A 48 -6.10 -12.03 6.20
C PHE A 48 -4.78 -11.28 6.42
N LEU A 49 -3.82 -11.41 5.49
CA LEU A 49 -2.56 -10.67 5.52
C LEU A 49 -2.79 -9.16 5.45
N GLU A 50 -3.72 -8.68 4.62
CA GLU A 50 -4.10 -7.27 4.56
C GLU A 50 -4.48 -6.72 5.95
N HIS A 51 -5.32 -7.44 6.71
CA HIS A 51 -5.68 -7.04 8.08
C HIS A 51 -4.46 -6.97 8.99
N LEU A 52 -3.52 -7.91 8.85
CA LEU A 52 -2.32 -7.96 9.68
C LEU A 52 -1.35 -6.81 9.41
N LEU A 53 -1.33 -6.23 8.20
CA LEU A 53 -0.50 -5.07 7.88
C LEU A 53 -0.79 -3.86 8.77
N PHE A 54 -1.99 -3.78 9.34
CA PHE A 54 -2.41 -2.70 10.25
C PHE A 54 -2.30 -3.04 11.74
N LYS A 55 -1.86 -4.26 12.10
CA LYS A 55 -1.75 -4.69 13.51
C LYS A 55 -0.40 -4.39 14.16
N GLY A 56 0.51 -3.76 13.44
CA GLY A 56 1.80 -3.33 13.95
C GLY A 56 2.97 -3.79 13.07
N THR A 57 4.14 -3.36 13.47
CA THR A 57 5.44 -3.73 12.93
C THR A 57 6.39 -4.00 14.11
N PRO A 58 7.60 -4.55 13.90
CA PRO A 58 8.55 -4.73 14.99
C PRO A 58 8.90 -3.46 15.79
N SER A 59 8.70 -2.27 15.20
CA SER A 59 9.06 -0.98 15.80
C SER A 59 7.87 -0.07 16.10
N ARG A 60 6.64 -0.46 15.73
CA ARG A 60 5.43 0.35 15.94
C ARG A 60 4.23 -0.53 16.22
N SER A 61 3.52 -0.25 17.30
CA SER A 61 2.23 -0.84 17.62
C SER A 61 1.12 -0.39 16.64
N ALA A 62 0.01 -1.14 16.62
CA ALA A 62 -1.19 -0.74 15.87
C ALA A 62 -1.69 0.66 16.26
N LEU A 63 -1.61 1.02 17.55
CA LEU A 63 -2.06 2.32 18.04
C LEU A 63 -1.16 3.45 17.51
N GLU A 64 0.16 3.29 17.54
CA GLU A 64 1.09 4.28 17.00
C GLU A 64 0.90 4.47 15.49
N ILE A 65 0.61 3.39 14.77
CA ILE A 65 0.27 3.47 13.33
C ILE A 65 -1.01 4.28 13.15
N ALA A 66 -2.09 3.95 13.85
CA ALA A 66 -3.37 4.67 13.75
C ALA A 66 -3.22 6.16 14.08
N GLN A 67 -2.55 6.49 15.19
CA GLN A 67 -2.29 7.87 15.59
C GLN A 67 -1.44 8.64 14.57
N SER A 68 -0.52 7.97 13.87
CA SER A 68 0.29 8.59 12.83
C SER A 68 -0.55 8.99 11.61
N PHE A 69 -1.58 8.21 11.28
CA PHE A 69 -2.55 8.57 10.24
C PHE A 69 -3.45 9.71 10.71
N ASP A 70 -4.05 9.60 11.90
CA ASP A 70 -4.94 10.64 12.45
C ASP A 70 -4.25 12.02 12.56
N ALA A 71 -2.94 12.04 12.81
CA ALA A 71 -2.16 13.27 12.93
C ALA A 71 -2.02 14.06 11.62
N ILE A 72 -2.20 13.42 10.45
CA ILE A 72 -2.07 14.06 9.13
C ILE A 72 -3.42 14.32 8.44
N GLY A 73 -4.54 13.93 9.05
CA GLY A 73 -5.91 14.14 8.57
C GLY A 73 -6.59 12.85 8.15
#